data_AF-A0A970CPM2-F1
#
_entry.id   AF-A0A970CPM2-F1
#
_cell.length_a   1.000
_cell.length_b   1.000
_cell.length_c   1.000
_cell.angle_alpha   90.00
_cell.angle_beta   90.00
_cell.angle_gamma   90.00
#
_symmetry.space_group_name_H-M   'P 1'
#
loop_
_entity.id
_entity.type
_entity.pdbx_description
1 polymer ?
#
loop_
_entity_poly.entity_id
_entity_poly.type
_entity_poly.pdbx_seq_one_letter_code
_entity_poly.pdbx_strand_id
1 'polypeptide(L)'
;MKKIFSLLTIGLLLLLVGCKPTPVEEPVEKELGKVEKVLVIGNSFSHNSLEYLYPILDENIKISNGVVVGHIHIGGSSLETHSINAQTDSKAYQYDKYIKGKEKPAFPHLSIKQVLEDEEWDVVTIQQVSGKSGVLSSYHPHLKTLVDYIRENSLNKKVKVVWHMTWAYQSDSKHEDFENYANNQQFMYENIVEVTNNSPLKNPYIHNVIPTGTTIQNLRTSIIGDKLTVDGYHLNKIGKYAAALTWGAYLFNIDFSNYTIIDEEIPEEFSGAIVESVLASIEKPFEITPSVKYPWVEGTRYMERLNILAIGNSFTADAYKYFADMALDIGIEEFVIAYLYRGGTSLQYHLGALTSNNPAYSYRKWVKGKGYEVREDTTIEYGLADHEWDIITVQQVSQDSGDPNTIDPALTTLLREIKKRIETPDTKIGYHMTWAYSQETGHSGFPRYGSDQIKMYEAIVNTTQTKVVTNPGIDFIIPSGTAIQNARTTIEMKGVSEIATGNDGYHLNEFGKYIAGLMWIKQITDIDVKKVKYYPTGVGVGTYLEQIRTAVENAYINPFEITNE
;
A
#
# COMPACT_ATOMS: atom_id res chain seq x y z
N MET A 1 -27.33 80.61 -67.50
CA MET A 1 -26.20 81.08 -66.66
C MET A 1 -25.59 79.86 -65.96
N LYS A 2 -24.28 79.60 -66.15
CA LYS A 2 -23.26 78.99 -65.24
C LYS A 2 -23.82 78.22 -64.00
N LYS A 3 -23.47 76.99 -63.61
CA LYS A 3 -22.24 76.14 -63.60
C LYS A 3 -22.68 74.71 -63.17
N ILE A 4 -22.30 73.60 -63.83
CA ILE A 4 -21.17 72.66 -63.62
C ILE A 4 -20.93 72.13 -62.17
N PHE A 5 -21.12 70.80 -61.97
CA PHE A 5 -20.19 69.74 -61.47
C PHE A 5 -20.99 68.61 -60.76
N SER A 6 -21.28 67.50 -61.45
CA SER A 6 -20.56 66.20 -61.46
C SER A 6 -20.59 65.43 -60.13
N LEU A 7 -21.40 64.38 -60.08
CA LEU A 7 -21.12 63.17 -59.31
C LEU A 7 -21.39 61.97 -60.22
N LEU A 8 -20.34 61.15 -60.45
CA LEU A 8 -20.40 59.87 -61.12
C LEU A 8 -21.23 58.89 -60.27
N THR A 9 -22.25 58.27 -60.87
CA THR A 9 -22.90 57.06 -60.35
C THR A 9 -22.51 55.91 -61.28
N ILE A 10 -21.60 55.05 -60.82
CA ILE A 10 -21.33 53.74 -61.46
C ILE A 10 -22.18 52.71 -60.72
N GLY A 11 -23.08 52.06 -61.46
CA GLY A 11 -23.88 50.94 -60.98
C GLY A 11 -23.01 49.70 -60.78
N LEU A 12 -23.23 49.01 -59.66
CA LEU A 12 -22.72 47.66 -59.43
C LEU A 12 -23.90 46.74 -59.13
N LEU A 13 -24.11 45.79 -60.04
CA LEU A 13 -25.08 44.71 -59.97
C LEU A 13 -24.60 43.70 -58.91
N LEU A 14 -25.30 43.60 -57.78
CA LEU A 14 -25.02 42.58 -56.75
C LEU A 14 -25.72 41.26 -57.10
N LEU A 15 -24.92 40.27 -57.48
CA LEU A 15 -25.29 38.84 -57.44
C LEU A 15 -25.35 38.40 -55.97
N LEU A 16 -26.55 38.16 -55.46
CA LEU A 16 -26.78 37.51 -54.17
C LEU A 16 -26.39 36.03 -54.26
N VAL A 17 -25.16 35.71 -53.86
CA VAL A 17 -24.76 34.35 -53.51
C VAL A 17 -25.31 34.07 -52.11
N GLY A 18 -26.34 33.22 -52.03
CA GLY A 18 -26.87 32.77 -50.75
C GLY A 18 -25.84 31.94 -49.99
N CYS A 19 -25.25 32.51 -48.93
CA CYS A 19 -24.58 31.73 -47.90
C CYS A 19 -25.62 30.82 -47.24
N LYS A 20 -25.51 29.50 -47.46
CA LYS A 20 -26.16 28.53 -46.57
C LYS A 20 -25.58 28.74 -45.17
N PRO A 21 -26.39 28.90 -44.11
CA PRO A 21 -25.88 28.90 -42.76
C PRO A 21 -25.16 27.57 -42.51
N THR A 22 -23.95 27.64 -41.96
CA THR A 22 -23.27 26.50 -41.35
C THR A 22 -24.22 25.85 -40.34
N PRO A 23 -24.33 24.50 -40.29
CA PRO A 23 -25.12 23.85 -39.26
C PRO A 23 -24.64 24.31 -37.89
N VAL A 24 -25.56 24.77 -37.06
CA VAL A 24 -25.31 24.95 -35.63
C VAL A 24 -25.08 23.54 -35.09
N GLU A 25 -23.85 23.22 -34.66
CA GLU A 25 -23.58 21.95 -33.98
C GLU A 25 -24.44 21.88 -32.73
N GLU A 26 -25.36 20.91 -32.68
CA GLU A 26 -26.13 20.63 -31.47
C GLU A 26 -25.17 20.24 -30.33
N PRO A 27 -25.49 20.59 -29.07
CA PRO A 27 -24.67 20.19 -27.93
C PRO A 27 -24.54 18.66 -27.91
N VAL A 28 -23.30 18.17 -27.80
CA VAL A 28 -23.04 16.74 -27.74
C VAL A 28 -23.63 16.15 -26.45
N GLU A 29 -24.49 15.16 -26.61
CA GLU A 29 -25.11 14.41 -25.51
C GLU A 29 -24.01 13.70 -24.72
N LYS A 30 -23.79 14.13 -23.46
CA LYS A 30 -22.74 13.55 -22.60
C LYS A 30 -23.10 12.18 -22.03
N GLU A 31 -24.37 11.80 -22.02
CA GLU A 31 -24.79 10.47 -21.61
C GLU A 31 -24.51 9.45 -22.73
N LEU A 32 -23.99 8.28 -22.38
CA LEU A 32 -23.67 7.25 -23.37
C LEU A 32 -24.94 6.53 -23.89
N GLY A 33 -26.00 6.46 -23.08
CA GLY A 33 -27.16 5.61 -23.34
C GLY A 33 -26.85 4.14 -23.08
N LYS A 34 -27.61 3.24 -23.71
CA LYS A 34 -27.34 1.79 -23.64
C LYS A 34 -26.11 1.47 -24.50
N VAL A 35 -25.08 0.89 -23.89
CA VAL A 35 -23.85 0.47 -24.57
C VAL A 35 -23.82 -1.06 -24.62
N GLU A 36 -23.72 -1.64 -25.82
CA GLU A 36 -23.55 -3.08 -26.01
C GLU A 36 -22.27 -3.41 -26.77
N LYS A 37 -21.80 -2.53 -27.66
CA LYS A 37 -20.62 -2.75 -28.50
C LYS A 37 -19.56 -1.70 -28.23
N VAL A 38 -18.44 -2.11 -27.65
CA VAL A 38 -17.31 -1.24 -27.30
C VAL A 38 -16.05 -1.64 -28.05
N LEU A 39 -15.44 -0.71 -28.79
CA LEU A 39 -14.09 -0.88 -29.31
C LEU A 39 -13.09 -0.14 -28.42
N VAL A 40 -11.96 -0.76 -28.13
CA VAL A 40 -10.87 -0.20 -27.34
C VAL A 40 -9.63 -0.10 -28.20
N ILE A 41 -9.17 1.11 -28.45
CA ILE A 41 -7.91 1.38 -29.16
C ILE A 41 -6.88 1.81 -28.11
N GLY A 42 -5.87 0.97 -27.85
CA GLY A 42 -4.84 1.34 -26.88
C GLY A 42 -3.62 0.42 -26.88
N ASN A 43 -3.19 0.07 -25.68
CA ASN A 43 -1.91 -0.61 -25.41
C ASN A 43 -2.03 -1.47 -24.14
N SER A 44 -0.92 -1.74 -23.45
CA SER A 44 -0.90 -2.53 -22.21
C SER A 44 -1.76 -1.94 -21.08
N PHE A 45 -1.98 -0.62 -21.05
CA PHE A 45 -2.82 0.00 -20.02
C PHE A 45 -4.31 -0.29 -20.24
N SER A 46 -4.81 -0.26 -21.49
CA SER A 46 -6.17 -0.73 -21.73
C SER A 46 -6.29 -2.23 -21.49
N HIS A 47 -5.24 -3.02 -21.78
CA HIS A 47 -5.24 -4.45 -21.44
C HIS A 47 -5.45 -4.69 -19.94
N ASN A 48 -4.75 -3.96 -19.07
CA ASN A 48 -4.94 -4.04 -17.61
C ASN A 48 -6.38 -3.73 -17.17
N SER A 49 -7.07 -2.79 -17.84
CA SER A 49 -8.46 -2.45 -17.52
C SER A 49 -9.47 -3.51 -18.01
N LEU A 50 -9.11 -4.34 -18.98
CA LEU A 50 -10.03 -5.29 -19.63
C LEU A 50 -9.99 -6.70 -19.03
N GLU A 51 -8.87 -7.09 -18.41
CA GLU A 51 -8.63 -8.45 -17.92
C GLU A 51 -9.77 -8.96 -17.01
N TYR A 52 -10.14 -8.18 -16.00
CA TYR A 52 -11.24 -8.49 -15.08
C TYR A 52 -12.58 -7.93 -15.52
N LEU A 53 -12.64 -7.10 -16.57
CA LEU A 53 -13.90 -6.60 -17.09
C LEU A 53 -14.75 -7.73 -17.67
N TYR A 54 -14.13 -8.68 -18.38
CA TYR A 54 -14.88 -9.78 -19.01
C TYR A 54 -15.59 -10.68 -17.99
N PRO A 55 -14.92 -11.21 -16.94
CA PRO A 55 -15.61 -11.96 -15.88
C PRO A 55 -16.75 -11.16 -15.21
N ILE A 56 -16.52 -9.86 -14.92
CA ILE A 56 -17.55 -8.99 -14.33
C ILE A 56 -18.78 -8.87 -15.24
N LEU A 57 -18.57 -8.77 -16.56
CA LEU A 57 -19.67 -8.73 -17.53
C LEU A 57 -20.40 -10.07 -17.63
N ASP A 58 -19.68 -11.20 -17.58
CA ASP A 58 -20.25 -12.54 -17.61
C ASP A 58 -21.15 -12.79 -16.39
N GLU A 59 -20.68 -12.45 -15.19
CA GLU A 59 -21.39 -12.65 -13.92
C GLU A 59 -22.63 -11.75 -13.77
N ASN A 60 -22.65 -10.59 -14.43
CA ASN A 60 -23.75 -9.64 -14.27
C ASN A 60 -24.97 -10.00 -15.14
N ILE A 61 -26.02 -10.55 -14.51
CA ILE A 61 -27.26 -10.98 -15.19
C ILE A 61 -28.04 -9.85 -15.88
N LYS A 62 -27.81 -8.57 -15.51
CA LYS A 62 -28.49 -7.43 -16.13
C LYS A 62 -27.83 -7.02 -17.46
N ILE A 63 -26.61 -7.50 -17.70
CA ILE A 63 -25.87 -7.24 -18.94
C ILE A 63 -26.31 -8.21 -20.02
N SER A 64 -26.73 -7.65 -21.16
CA SER A 64 -27.18 -8.38 -22.36
C SER A 64 -26.15 -9.39 -22.85
N ASN A 65 -26.62 -10.59 -23.24
CA ASN A 65 -25.77 -11.60 -23.90
C ASN A 65 -25.24 -11.14 -25.28
N GLY A 66 -25.71 -9.99 -25.79
CA GLY A 66 -25.23 -9.36 -27.01
C GLY A 66 -24.03 -8.43 -26.82
N VAL A 67 -23.48 -8.30 -25.60
CA VAL A 67 -22.33 -7.42 -25.37
C VAL A 67 -21.09 -7.92 -26.09
N VAL A 68 -20.44 -7.00 -26.82
CA VAL A 68 -19.19 -7.20 -27.54
C VAL A 68 -18.17 -6.16 -27.09
N VAL A 69 -16.97 -6.62 -26.74
CA VAL A 69 -15.83 -5.74 -26.47
C VAL A 69 -14.68 -6.13 -27.37
N GLY A 70 -14.35 -5.26 -28.31
CA GLY A 70 -13.17 -5.39 -29.15
C GLY A 70 -11.99 -4.62 -28.57
N HIS A 71 -10.79 -5.21 -28.59
CA HIS A 71 -9.56 -4.55 -28.14
C HIS A 71 -8.49 -4.67 -29.23
N ILE A 72 -8.09 -3.52 -29.78
CA ILE A 72 -6.91 -3.44 -30.62
C ILE A 72 -5.77 -2.80 -29.85
N HIS A 73 -4.62 -3.46 -29.87
CA HIS A 73 -3.47 -2.99 -29.11
C HIS A 73 -2.15 -3.23 -29.82
N ILE A 74 -1.21 -2.33 -29.49
CA ILE A 74 0.21 -2.44 -29.79
C ILE A 74 0.93 -1.98 -28.52
N GLY A 75 1.90 -2.77 -28.03
CA GLY A 75 2.66 -2.43 -26.82
C GLY A 75 3.27 -1.03 -26.90
N GLY A 76 3.12 -0.24 -25.83
CA GLY A 76 3.67 1.12 -25.74
C GLY A 76 3.13 2.14 -26.76
N SER A 77 2.05 1.84 -27.50
CA SER A 77 1.57 2.76 -28.54
C SER A 77 0.97 4.04 -28.00
N SER A 78 1.30 5.14 -28.70
CA SER A 78 0.86 6.50 -28.42
C SER A 78 -0.29 6.93 -29.34
N LEU A 79 -0.94 8.05 -29.01
CA LEU A 79 -1.92 8.68 -29.90
C LEU A 79 -1.35 8.96 -31.30
N GLU A 80 -0.08 9.38 -31.37
CA GLU A 80 0.62 9.60 -32.63
C GLU A 80 0.71 8.31 -33.46
N THR A 81 1.12 7.22 -32.82
CA THR A 81 1.20 5.90 -33.47
C THR A 81 -0.16 5.47 -34.01
N HIS A 82 -1.22 5.58 -33.22
CA HIS A 82 -2.57 5.24 -33.66
C HIS A 82 -3.07 6.13 -34.79
N SER A 83 -2.84 7.44 -34.68
CA SER A 83 -3.21 8.44 -35.71
C SER A 83 -2.51 8.19 -37.04
N ILE A 84 -1.21 7.86 -37.03
CA ILE A 84 -0.45 7.54 -38.23
C ILE A 84 -0.96 6.22 -38.83
N ASN A 85 -1.09 5.18 -38.01
CA ASN A 85 -1.56 3.87 -38.46
C ASN A 85 -2.97 3.94 -39.09
N ALA A 86 -3.85 4.78 -38.58
CA ALA A 86 -5.16 5.05 -39.16
C ALA A 86 -5.05 5.66 -40.57
N GLN A 87 -4.24 6.70 -40.73
CA GLN A 87 -4.05 7.41 -42.00
C GLN A 87 -3.36 6.55 -43.07
N THR A 88 -2.49 5.62 -42.66
CA THR A 88 -1.74 4.77 -43.57
C THR A 88 -2.35 3.37 -43.76
N ASP A 89 -3.52 3.10 -43.18
CA ASP A 89 -4.18 1.78 -43.15
C ASP A 89 -3.25 0.64 -42.70
N SER A 90 -2.43 0.92 -41.67
CA SER A 90 -1.42 0.00 -41.16
C SER A 90 -2.06 -1.21 -40.49
N LYS A 91 -1.68 -2.43 -40.93
CA LYS A 91 -2.14 -3.73 -40.41
C LYS A 91 -1.29 -4.22 -39.23
N ALA A 92 -1.11 -3.36 -38.24
CA ALA A 92 -0.19 -3.57 -37.13
C ALA A 92 -0.83 -4.12 -35.86
N TYR A 93 -2.15 -4.24 -35.80
CA TYR A 93 -2.85 -4.52 -34.56
C TYR A 93 -3.11 -6.02 -34.34
N GLN A 94 -2.93 -6.44 -33.11
CA GLN A 94 -3.63 -7.59 -32.53
C GLN A 94 -5.06 -7.16 -32.20
N TYR A 95 -6.05 -7.91 -32.64
CA TYR A 95 -7.47 -7.67 -32.35
C TYR A 95 -8.07 -8.81 -31.53
N ASP A 96 -8.31 -8.56 -30.25
CA ASP A 96 -8.97 -9.51 -29.36
C ASP A 96 -10.44 -9.13 -29.21
N LYS A 97 -11.34 -10.08 -29.42
CA LYS A 97 -12.78 -9.84 -29.34
C LYS A 97 -13.39 -10.68 -28.24
N TYR A 98 -14.05 -10.03 -27.30
CA TYR A 98 -14.90 -10.64 -26.30
C TYR A 98 -16.36 -10.54 -26.73
N ILE A 99 -17.08 -11.66 -26.65
CA ILE A 99 -18.52 -11.72 -26.83
C ILE A 99 -19.08 -12.48 -25.63
N LYS A 100 -19.98 -11.86 -24.86
CA LYS A 100 -20.51 -12.45 -23.63
C LYS A 100 -21.09 -13.85 -23.88
N GLY A 101 -20.67 -14.82 -23.07
CA GLY A 101 -21.09 -16.22 -23.18
C GLY A 101 -20.59 -16.99 -24.42
N LYS A 102 -19.58 -16.49 -25.13
CA LYS A 102 -18.95 -17.17 -26.28
C LYS A 102 -17.42 -17.20 -26.14
N GLU A 103 -16.78 -17.99 -27.00
CA GLU A 103 -15.32 -18.00 -27.11
C GLU A 103 -14.78 -16.63 -27.53
N LYS A 104 -13.54 -16.34 -27.10
CA LYS A 104 -12.83 -15.08 -27.35
C LYS A 104 -11.89 -15.25 -28.57
N PRO A 105 -12.31 -14.90 -29.80
CA PRO A 105 -11.42 -14.99 -30.94
C PRO A 105 -10.38 -13.86 -30.93
N ALA A 106 -9.23 -14.16 -31.52
CA ALA A 106 -8.08 -13.25 -31.63
C ALA A 106 -7.61 -13.23 -33.09
N PHE A 107 -7.45 -12.03 -33.66
CA PHE A 107 -7.12 -11.83 -35.07
C PHE A 107 -5.85 -10.98 -35.19
N PRO A 108 -4.74 -11.53 -35.72
CA PRO A 108 -3.54 -10.74 -35.94
C PRO A 108 -3.63 -9.93 -37.24
N HIS A 109 -2.82 -8.87 -37.32
CA HIS A 109 -2.58 -8.10 -38.55
C HIS A 109 -3.81 -7.38 -39.12
N LEU A 110 -4.62 -6.75 -38.27
CA LEU A 110 -5.72 -5.89 -38.72
C LEU A 110 -5.35 -4.41 -38.68
N SER A 111 -5.99 -3.62 -39.54
CA SER A 111 -5.97 -2.16 -39.46
C SER A 111 -7.12 -1.63 -38.62
N ILE A 112 -7.00 -0.38 -38.14
CA ILE A 112 -8.08 0.31 -37.40
C ILE A 112 -9.36 0.31 -38.24
N LYS A 113 -9.26 0.55 -39.56
CA LYS A 113 -10.42 0.57 -40.45
C LYS A 113 -11.17 -0.76 -40.46
N GLN A 114 -10.45 -1.86 -40.65
CA GLN A 114 -11.07 -3.19 -40.68
C GLN A 114 -11.81 -3.50 -39.38
N VAL A 115 -11.29 -3.04 -38.23
CA VAL A 115 -11.94 -3.26 -36.93
C VAL A 115 -13.10 -2.29 -36.69
N LEU A 116 -13.04 -1.05 -37.16
CA LEU A 116 -14.18 -0.13 -37.15
C LEU A 116 -15.35 -0.62 -38.02
N GLU A 117 -15.06 -1.44 -39.03
CA GLU A 117 -16.03 -2.08 -39.93
C GLU A 117 -16.50 -3.48 -39.45
N ASP A 118 -15.94 -4.00 -38.35
CA ASP A 118 -16.30 -5.32 -37.80
C ASP A 118 -17.65 -5.31 -37.08
N GLU A 119 -18.01 -4.19 -36.45
CA GLU A 119 -19.26 -4.03 -35.71
C GLU A 119 -19.81 -2.60 -35.84
N GLU A 120 -21.12 -2.46 -35.64
CA GLU A 120 -21.75 -1.16 -35.38
C GLU A 120 -21.44 -0.69 -33.95
N TRP A 121 -20.18 -0.33 -33.68
CA TRP A 121 -19.72 0.08 -32.36
C TRP A 121 -20.55 1.24 -31.80
N ASP A 122 -21.03 1.10 -30.56
CA ASP A 122 -21.70 2.17 -29.83
C ASP A 122 -20.67 3.17 -29.30
N VAL A 123 -19.56 2.63 -28.77
CA VAL A 123 -18.48 3.38 -28.15
C VAL A 123 -17.13 2.96 -28.71
N VAL A 124 -16.26 3.93 -28.98
CA VAL A 124 -14.83 3.71 -29.20
C VAL A 124 -14.04 4.44 -28.11
N THR A 125 -13.23 3.70 -27.35
CA THR A 125 -12.35 4.28 -26.34
C THR A 125 -10.95 4.49 -26.92
N ILE A 126 -10.33 5.61 -26.57
CA ILE A 126 -8.94 5.95 -26.92
C ILE A 126 -8.21 6.49 -25.70
N GLN A 127 -6.88 6.41 -25.72
CA GLN A 127 -6.00 6.88 -24.66
C GLN A 127 -4.63 7.32 -25.21
N GLN A 128 -3.84 7.97 -24.37
CA GLN A 128 -2.42 8.25 -24.62
C GLN A 128 -1.52 7.14 -24.03
N VAL A 129 -0.26 7.07 -24.49
CA VAL A 129 0.79 6.29 -23.82
C VAL A 129 1.13 6.93 -22.47
N SER A 130 1.39 6.11 -21.45
CA SER A 130 1.47 6.56 -20.06
C SER A 130 2.58 7.60 -19.81
N GLY A 131 3.73 7.49 -20.48
CA GLY A 131 4.79 8.49 -20.36
C GLY A 131 4.41 9.89 -20.85
N LYS A 132 3.42 9.98 -21.76
CA LYS A 132 2.94 11.25 -22.36
C LYS A 132 1.54 11.66 -21.90
N SER A 133 0.91 10.92 -20.97
CA SER A 133 -0.50 11.12 -20.59
C SER A 133 -0.77 12.46 -19.90
N GLY A 134 0.23 13.06 -19.26
CA GLY A 134 0.18 14.43 -18.74
C GLY A 134 0.98 15.45 -19.58
N VAL A 135 1.38 15.12 -20.81
CA VAL A 135 2.17 16.00 -21.68
C VAL A 135 1.29 16.59 -22.79
N LEU A 136 0.77 17.80 -22.57
CA LEU A 136 -0.24 18.44 -23.45
C LEU A 136 0.18 18.51 -24.93
N SER A 137 1.45 18.80 -25.21
CA SER A 137 1.98 18.96 -26.57
C SER A 137 1.91 17.65 -27.38
N SER A 138 1.83 16.49 -26.73
CA SER A 138 1.76 15.19 -27.40
C SER A 138 0.39 14.87 -28.03
N TYR A 139 -0.64 15.68 -27.76
CA TYR A 139 -2.01 15.41 -28.20
C TYR A 139 -2.32 16.05 -29.57
N HIS A 140 -1.72 17.20 -29.89
CA HIS A 140 -1.93 17.87 -31.17
C HIS A 140 -0.85 17.46 -32.17
N PRO A 141 -1.20 17.15 -33.44
CA PRO A 141 -2.55 17.11 -34.03
C PRO A 141 -3.29 15.77 -33.83
N HIS A 142 -2.59 14.75 -33.30
CA HIS A 142 -2.96 13.34 -33.38
C HIS A 142 -4.33 12.99 -32.78
N LEU A 143 -4.72 13.59 -31.66
CA LEU A 143 -6.01 13.37 -31.03
C LEU A 143 -7.16 13.71 -31.98
N LYS A 144 -7.11 14.91 -32.58
CA LYS A 144 -8.15 15.36 -33.52
C LYS A 144 -8.22 14.43 -34.72
N THR A 145 -7.07 14.12 -35.31
CA THR A 145 -6.99 13.25 -36.49
C THR A 145 -7.55 11.86 -36.21
N LEU A 146 -7.24 11.25 -35.07
CA LEU A 146 -7.76 9.93 -34.72
C LEU A 146 -9.27 9.96 -34.45
N VAL A 147 -9.77 10.98 -33.74
CA VAL A 147 -11.20 11.14 -33.46
C VAL A 147 -12.00 11.33 -34.77
N ASP A 148 -11.53 12.18 -35.67
CA ASP A 148 -12.17 12.39 -36.97
C ASP A 148 -12.18 11.09 -37.78
N TYR A 149 -11.06 10.38 -37.81
CA TYR A 149 -10.94 9.11 -38.53
C TYR A 149 -11.93 8.06 -38.02
N ILE A 150 -12.07 7.91 -36.69
CA ILE A 150 -13.04 6.99 -36.09
C ILE A 150 -14.45 7.31 -36.57
N ARG A 151 -14.87 8.59 -36.46
CA ARG A 151 -16.23 9.01 -36.84
C ARG A 151 -16.53 8.80 -38.32
N GLU A 152 -15.56 9.08 -39.18
CA GLU A 152 -15.71 8.94 -40.63
C GLU A 152 -15.85 7.46 -41.03
N ASN A 153 -15.07 6.58 -40.40
CA ASN A 153 -14.93 5.17 -40.82
C ASN A 153 -15.80 4.18 -40.01
N SER A 154 -16.36 4.56 -38.86
CA SER A 154 -17.31 3.70 -38.13
C SER A 154 -18.58 3.42 -38.94
N LEU A 155 -19.09 2.18 -38.85
CA LEU A 155 -20.39 1.81 -39.43
C LEU A 155 -21.54 2.58 -38.76
N ASN A 156 -21.52 2.64 -37.42
CA ASN A 156 -22.47 3.44 -36.64
C ASN A 156 -22.10 4.93 -36.71
N LYS A 157 -22.91 5.73 -37.43
CA LYS A 157 -22.68 7.18 -37.55
C LYS A 157 -23.00 7.98 -36.28
N LYS A 158 -23.53 7.32 -35.24
CA LYS A 158 -23.76 7.88 -33.90
C LYS A 158 -22.74 7.36 -32.87
N VAL A 159 -21.66 6.73 -33.32
CA VAL A 159 -20.59 6.23 -32.44
C VAL A 159 -20.10 7.34 -31.51
N LYS A 160 -19.95 7.01 -30.23
CA LYS A 160 -19.44 7.95 -29.22
C LYS A 160 -17.97 7.64 -28.96
N VAL A 161 -17.11 8.65 -29.05
CA VAL A 161 -15.71 8.51 -28.65
C VAL A 161 -15.59 8.85 -27.16
N VAL A 162 -14.92 7.98 -26.41
CA VAL A 162 -14.73 8.10 -24.95
C VAL A 162 -13.24 8.11 -24.62
N TRP A 163 -12.84 9.00 -23.72
CA TRP A 163 -11.45 9.10 -23.28
C TRP A 163 -11.18 8.17 -22.10
N HIS A 164 -10.19 7.30 -22.18
CA HIS A 164 -9.70 6.56 -21.01
C HIS A 164 -8.60 7.36 -20.32
N MET A 165 -8.93 7.96 -19.17
CA MET A 165 -7.96 8.68 -18.35
C MET A 165 -7.18 7.68 -17.50
N THR A 166 -5.94 7.44 -17.91
CA THR A 166 -5.01 6.49 -17.26
C THR A 166 -4.46 7.03 -15.94
N TRP A 167 -3.66 6.22 -15.24
CA TRP A 167 -3.12 6.50 -13.91
C TRP A 167 -1.68 7.01 -13.92
N ALA A 168 -1.30 7.70 -12.84
CA ALA A 168 0.08 8.05 -12.54
C ALA A 168 0.89 6.83 -12.09
N TYR A 169 2.19 6.84 -12.32
CA TYR A 169 3.12 5.82 -11.86
C TYR A 169 3.22 5.74 -10.33
N GLN A 170 3.75 4.63 -9.81
CA GLN A 170 4.08 4.49 -8.40
C GLN A 170 5.13 5.51 -7.98
N SER A 171 5.11 5.99 -6.74
CA SER A 171 6.00 7.03 -6.23
C SER A 171 7.49 6.67 -6.31
N ASP A 172 7.82 5.38 -6.28
CA ASP A 172 9.18 4.84 -6.39
C ASP A 172 9.55 4.32 -7.80
N SER A 173 8.67 4.51 -8.79
CA SER A 173 8.86 4.03 -10.16
C SER A 173 10.18 4.47 -10.77
N LYS A 174 10.81 3.56 -11.52
CA LYS A 174 12.08 3.79 -12.22
C LYS A 174 11.91 3.93 -13.73
N HIS A 175 10.67 4.06 -14.20
CA HIS A 175 10.40 4.25 -15.62
C HIS A 175 10.98 5.59 -16.11
N GLU A 176 11.72 5.58 -17.23
CA GLU A 176 12.43 6.77 -17.74
C GLU A 176 11.49 7.96 -17.99
N ASP A 177 10.30 7.70 -18.55
CA ASP A 177 9.30 8.77 -18.76
C ASP A 177 8.76 9.39 -17.47
N PHE A 178 9.03 8.84 -16.28
CA PHE A 178 8.60 9.46 -15.03
C PHE A 178 9.34 10.78 -14.76
N GLU A 179 10.51 10.97 -15.39
CA GLU A 179 11.26 12.23 -15.38
C GLU A 179 10.45 13.39 -15.97
N ASN A 180 9.53 13.14 -16.93
CA ASN A 180 8.61 14.16 -17.45
C ASN A 180 7.75 14.79 -16.35
N TYR A 181 7.61 14.09 -15.22
CA TYR A 181 6.82 14.47 -14.07
C TYR A 181 7.68 14.64 -12.82
N ALA A 182 8.97 14.97 -12.99
CA ALA A 182 9.92 15.17 -11.90
C ALA A 182 9.99 13.97 -10.92
N ASN A 183 9.70 12.76 -11.41
CA ASN A 183 9.58 11.55 -10.60
C ASN A 183 8.62 11.71 -9.41
N ASN A 184 7.51 12.44 -9.61
CA ASN A 184 6.53 12.73 -8.59
C ASN A 184 5.15 12.24 -9.03
N GLN A 185 4.58 11.30 -8.29
CA GLN A 185 3.30 10.69 -8.62
C GLN A 185 2.15 11.70 -8.61
N GLN A 186 2.07 12.53 -7.57
CA GLN A 186 1.01 13.51 -7.41
C GLN A 186 1.04 14.51 -8.58
N PHE A 187 2.23 14.99 -8.93
CA PHE A 187 2.42 15.88 -10.07
C PHE A 187 2.04 15.20 -11.40
N MET A 188 2.38 13.92 -11.59
CA MET A 188 1.95 13.16 -12.77
C MET A 188 0.42 13.04 -12.85
N TYR A 189 -0.24 12.71 -11.73
CA TYR A 189 -1.71 12.62 -11.67
C TYR A 189 -2.37 13.95 -12.00
N GLU A 190 -1.89 15.04 -11.38
CA GLU A 190 -2.40 16.40 -11.62
C GLU A 190 -2.26 16.79 -13.10
N ASN A 191 -1.11 16.52 -13.73
CA ASN A 191 -0.90 16.78 -15.16
C ASN A 191 -1.82 15.91 -16.04
N ILE A 192 -2.05 14.65 -15.70
CA ILE A 192 -2.99 13.79 -16.43
C ILE A 192 -4.41 14.36 -16.40
N VAL A 193 -4.87 14.80 -15.22
CA VAL A 193 -6.18 15.42 -15.03
C VAL A 193 -6.27 16.75 -15.78
N GLU A 194 -5.25 17.59 -15.67
CA GLU A 194 -5.19 18.88 -16.36
C GLU A 194 -5.25 18.70 -17.87
N VAL A 195 -4.41 17.83 -18.43
CA VAL A 195 -4.38 17.57 -19.87
C VAL A 195 -5.70 16.97 -20.34
N THR A 196 -6.28 16.04 -19.59
CA THR A 196 -7.60 15.46 -19.90
C THR A 196 -8.68 16.54 -20.01
N ASN A 197 -8.71 17.49 -19.08
CA ASN A 197 -9.66 18.61 -19.07
C ASN A 197 -9.41 19.65 -20.17
N ASN A 198 -8.15 19.87 -20.54
CA ASN A 198 -7.75 20.93 -21.47
C ASN A 198 -7.58 20.46 -22.92
N SER A 199 -7.54 19.16 -23.20
CA SER A 199 -7.40 18.62 -24.55
C SER A 199 -8.52 17.62 -24.93
N PRO A 200 -8.55 16.35 -24.45
CA PRO A 200 -9.65 15.43 -24.74
C PRO A 200 -11.05 16.02 -24.51
N LEU A 201 -11.31 16.59 -23.34
CA LEU A 201 -12.65 17.09 -23.01
C LEU A 201 -12.98 18.45 -23.64
N LYS A 202 -12.04 19.07 -24.36
CA LYS A 202 -12.31 20.22 -25.24
C LYS A 202 -12.64 19.80 -26.66
N ASN A 203 -12.39 18.55 -27.04
CA ASN A 203 -12.81 18.03 -28.34
C ASN A 203 -14.33 17.81 -28.30
N PRO A 204 -15.13 18.47 -29.17
CA PRO A 204 -16.58 18.36 -29.13
C PRO A 204 -17.09 16.93 -29.37
N TYR A 205 -16.28 16.05 -29.97
CA TYR A 205 -16.69 14.68 -30.28
C TYR A 205 -16.26 13.64 -29.25
N ILE A 206 -15.60 14.05 -28.17
CA ILE A 206 -15.32 13.18 -27.02
C ILE A 206 -16.44 13.37 -26.00
N HIS A 207 -17.25 12.32 -25.80
CA HIS A 207 -18.53 12.41 -25.09
C HIS A 207 -18.37 12.23 -23.58
N ASN A 208 -17.38 11.44 -23.15
CA ASN A 208 -17.20 11.09 -21.75
C ASN A 208 -15.73 10.73 -21.43
N VAL A 209 -15.43 10.54 -20.15
CA VAL A 209 -14.15 10.05 -19.63
C VAL A 209 -14.38 8.82 -18.75
N ILE A 210 -13.49 7.82 -18.84
CA ILE A 210 -13.38 6.74 -17.87
C ILE A 210 -12.23 7.11 -16.91
N PRO A 211 -12.51 7.47 -15.65
CA PRO A 211 -11.55 8.10 -14.75
C PRO A 211 -10.69 7.09 -13.98
N THR A 212 -10.17 6.07 -14.67
CA THR A 212 -9.37 5.01 -14.03
C THR A 212 -8.19 5.58 -13.24
N GLY A 213 -7.56 6.64 -13.74
CA GLY A 213 -6.51 7.36 -13.02
C GLY A 213 -6.93 7.85 -11.64
N THR A 214 -8.13 8.40 -11.52
CA THR A 214 -8.67 8.87 -10.24
C THR A 214 -9.08 7.71 -9.35
N THR A 215 -9.63 6.61 -9.88
CA THR A 215 -9.86 5.39 -9.10
C THR A 215 -8.58 4.90 -8.44
N ILE A 216 -7.50 4.79 -9.22
CA ILE A 216 -6.19 4.35 -8.70
C ILE A 216 -5.66 5.35 -7.67
N GLN A 217 -5.80 6.66 -7.90
CA GLN A 217 -5.34 7.67 -6.95
C GLN A 217 -6.17 7.69 -5.65
N ASN A 218 -7.48 7.47 -5.71
CA ASN A 218 -8.33 7.27 -4.54
C ASN A 218 -7.89 6.02 -3.76
N LEU A 219 -7.61 4.92 -4.46
CA LEU A 219 -7.22 3.66 -3.83
C LEU A 219 -5.89 3.76 -3.09
N ARG A 220 -4.96 4.60 -3.58
CA ARG A 220 -3.69 4.92 -2.90
C ARG A 220 -3.87 5.62 -1.56
N THR A 221 -5.02 6.25 -1.32
CA THR A 221 -5.36 6.88 -0.03
C THR A 221 -6.00 5.91 0.97
N SER A 222 -6.19 4.65 0.58
CA SER A 222 -6.78 3.61 1.41
C SER A 222 -5.72 2.76 2.12
N ILE A 223 -6.17 1.77 2.90
CA ILE A 223 -5.34 0.72 3.50
C ILE A 223 -4.38 0.00 2.53
N ILE A 224 -4.64 0.05 1.21
CA ILE A 224 -3.78 -0.55 0.18
C ILE A 224 -2.51 0.29 -0.07
N GLY A 225 -2.59 1.61 0.08
CA GLY A 225 -1.47 2.50 -0.17
C GLY A 225 -0.96 2.47 -1.61
N ASP A 226 0.31 2.84 -1.80
CA ASP A 226 0.93 3.01 -3.12
C ASP A 226 1.55 1.73 -3.70
N LYS A 227 0.88 0.58 -3.55
CA LYS A 227 1.33 -0.73 -4.04
C LYS A 227 0.32 -1.35 -5.00
N LEU A 228 0.06 -0.63 -6.09
CA LEU A 228 -0.94 -1.00 -7.11
C LEU A 228 -0.32 -1.43 -8.44
N THR A 229 1.01 -1.53 -8.51
CA THR A 229 1.72 -1.86 -9.75
C THR A 229 2.69 -3.03 -9.57
N VAL A 230 2.97 -3.76 -10.64
CA VAL A 230 3.95 -4.87 -10.64
C VAL A 230 5.37 -4.42 -10.96
N ASP A 231 5.52 -3.29 -11.65
CA ASP A 231 6.80 -2.78 -12.18
C ASP A 231 6.93 -1.26 -12.06
N GLY A 232 6.10 -0.64 -11.20
CA GLY A 232 6.05 0.81 -11.02
C GLY A 232 5.03 1.51 -11.91
N TYR A 233 4.42 0.84 -12.91
CA TYR A 233 3.47 1.49 -13.82
C TYR A 233 2.36 0.60 -14.39
N HIS A 234 2.57 -0.69 -14.65
CA HIS A 234 1.50 -1.64 -14.99
C HIS A 234 0.79 -2.10 -13.73
N LEU A 235 -0.53 -2.18 -13.77
CA LEU A 235 -1.33 -2.52 -12.60
C LEU A 235 -1.11 -3.98 -12.17
N ASN A 236 -1.03 -4.19 -10.86
CA ASN A 236 -1.15 -5.51 -10.26
C ASN A 236 -2.61 -5.95 -10.22
N LYS A 237 -2.88 -7.13 -9.66
CA LYS A 237 -4.22 -7.72 -9.57
C LYS A 237 -5.26 -6.78 -8.96
N ILE A 238 -4.96 -6.17 -7.82
CA ILE A 238 -5.82 -5.19 -7.13
C ILE A 238 -6.13 -3.99 -8.05
N GLY A 239 -5.10 -3.41 -8.65
CA GLY A 239 -5.24 -2.28 -9.57
C GLY A 239 -6.08 -2.63 -10.80
N LYS A 240 -5.87 -3.80 -11.40
CA LYS A 240 -6.63 -4.29 -12.57
C LYS A 240 -8.11 -4.48 -12.24
N TYR A 241 -8.45 -5.00 -11.06
CA TYR A 241 -9.85 -5.05 -10.61
C TYR A 241 -10.43 -3.64 -10.50
N ALA A 242 -9.75 -2.72 -9.81
CA ALA A 242 -10.23 -1.34 -9.68
C ALA A 242 -10.47 -0.68 -11.05
N ALA A 243 -9.58 -0.90 -12.01
CA ALA A 243 -9.73 -0.44 -13.38
C ALA A 243 -10.96 -1.07 -14.08
N ALA A 244 -11.11 -2.38 -13.99
CA ALA A 244 -12.24 -3.11 -14.58
C ALA A 244 -13.60 -2.68 -13.99
N LEU A 245 -13.70 -2.50 -12.67
CA LEU A 245 -14.91 -2.00 -12.02
C LEU A 245 -15.22 -0.56 -12.47
N THR A 246 -14.20 0.30 -12.61
CA THR A 246 -14.39 1.66 -13.14
C THR A 246 -14.98 1.62 -14.56
N TRP A 247 -14.47 0.75 -15.42
CA TRP A 247 -14.97 0.56 -16.78
C TRP A 247 -16.40 0.00 -16.80
N GLY A 248 -16.68 -1.01 -15.98
CA GLY A 248 -18.01 -1.61 -15.82
C GLY A 248 -19.06 -0.59 -15.42
N ALA A 249 -18.73 0.31 -14.49
CA ALA A 249 -19.63 1.35 -14.03
C ALA A 249 -19.86 2.40 -15.11
N TYR A 250 -18.81 2.90 -15.75
CA TYR A 250 -18.91 3.99 -16.74
C TYR A 250 -19.54 3.59 -18.06
N LEU A 251 -19.17 2.42 -18.60
CA LEU A 251 -19.63 1.99 -19.91
C LEU A 251 -20.98 1.29 -19.84
N PHE A 252 -21.19 0.48 -18.81
CA PHE A 252 -22.34 -0.42 -18.73
C PHE A 252 -23.34 -0.08 -17.63
N ASN A 253 -23.12 1.03 -16.91
CA ASN A 253 -23.97 1.47 -15.80
C ASN A 253 -24.16 0.38 -14.73
N ILE A 254 -23.11 -0.41 -14.47
CA ILE A 254 -23.14 -1.43 -13.43
C ILE A 254 -23.04 -0.75 -12.06
N ASP A 255 -24.01 -1.01 -11.20
CA ASP A 255 -23.99 -0.58 -9.80
C ASP A 255 -23.17 -1.54 -8.96
N PHE A 256 -22.04 -1.07 -8.45
CA PHE A 256 -21.14 -1.81 -7.57
C PHE A 256 -21.33 -1.49 -6.08
N SER A 257 -22.36 -0.74 -5.68
CA SER A 257 -22.54 -0.27 -4.29
C SER A 257 -22.58 -1.39 -3.25
N ASN A 258 -22.98 -2.60 -3.64
CA ASN A 258 -23.00 -3.79 -2.79
C ASN A 258 -22.19 -4.95 -3.40
N TYR A 259 -21.18 -4.63 -4.22
CA TYR A 259 -20.34 -5.64 -4.86
C TYR A 259 -19.21 -6.08 -3.92
N THR A 260 -18.93 -7.38 -3.93
CA THR A 260 -17.79 -7.97 -3.24
C THR A 260 -17.01 -8.78 -4.27
N ILE A 261 -15.71 -8.51 -4.36
CA ILE A 261 -14.80 -9.29 -5.20
C ILE A 261 -14.58 -10.63 -4.51
N ILE A 262 -14.92 -11.72 -5.20
CA ILE A 262 -14.71 -13.08 -4.72
C ILE A 262 -13.40 -13.59 -5.32
N ASP A 263 -12.29 -13.33 -4.63
CA ASP A 263 -10.96 -13.77 -5.01
C ASP A 263 -10.12 -14.03 -3.75
N GLU A 264 -9.55 -15.23 -3.61
CA GLU A 264 -8.80 -15.64 -2.41
C GLU A 264 -7.55 -14.77 -2.15
N GLU A 265 -7.03 -14.10 -3.16
CA GLU A 265 -5.88 -13.20 -3.05
C GLU A 265 -6.28 -11.74 -2.75
N ILE A 266 -7.57 -11.42 -2.67
CA ILE A 266 -8.07 -10.07 -2.37
C ILE A 266 -8.90 -10.13 -1.07
N PRO A 267 -8.34 -9.69 0.07
CA PRO A 267 -9.08 -9.59 1.33
C PRO A 267 -10.36 -8.74 1.20
N GLU A 268 -11.35 -9.01 2.05
CA GLU A 268 -12.65 -8.33 2.02
C GLU A 268 -12.50 -6.81 2.19
N GLU A 269 -11.59 -6.36 3.05
CA GLU A 269 -11.27 -4.95 3.25
C GLU A 269 -10.69 -4.29 2.00
N PHE A 270 -9.90 -5.02 1.19
CA PHE A 270 -9.38 -4.50 -0.08
C PHE A 270 -10.48 -4.42 -1.12
N SER A 271 -11.38 -5.43 -1.17
CA SER A 271 -12.59 -5.35 -2.00
C SER A 271 -13.41 -4.11 -1.66
N GLY A 272 -13.63 -3.85 -0.37
CA GLY A 272 -14.35 -2.65 0.10
C GLY A 272 -13.67 -1.35 -0.31
N ALA A 273 -12.34 -1.26 -0.16
CA ALA A 273 -11.56 -0.09 -0.56
C ALA A 273 -11.59 0.16 -2.08
N ILE A 274 -11.53 -0.90 -2.89
CA ILE A 274 -11.67 -0.82 -4.35
C ILE A 274 -13.04 -0.24 -4.71
N VAL A 275 -14.12 -0.79 -4.14
CA VAL A 275 -15.49 -0.34 -4.45
C VAL A 275 -15.70 1.11 -4.02
N GLU A 276 -15.27 1.50 -2.81
CA GLU A 276 -15.34 2.89 -2.36
C GLU A 276 -14.61 3.83 -3.32
N SER A 277 -13.40 3.47 -3.73
CA SER A 277 -12.57 4.27 -4.64
C SER A 277 -13.19 4.43 -6.02
N VAL A 278 -13.80 3.37 -6.55
CA VAL A 278 -14.54 3.37 -7.83
C VAL A 278 -15.74 4.31 -7.72
N LEU A 279 -16.59 4.16 -6.71
CA LEU A 279 -17.78 4.99 -6.54
C LEU A 279 -17.42 6.47 -6.37
N ALA A 280 -16.39 6.77 -5.57
CA ALA A 280 -15.90 8.13 -5.39
C ALA A 280 -15.37 8.73 -6.71
N SER A 281 -14.66 7.93 -7.53
CA SER A 281 -14.17 8.39 -8.84
C SER A 281 -15.30 8.68 -9.84
N ILE A 282 -16.45 7.99 -9.72
CA ILE A 282 -17.62 8.24 -10.57
C ILE A 282 -18.26 9.58 -10.23
N GLU A 283 -18.38 9.89 -8.94
CA GLU A 283 -18.91 11.16 -8.47
C GLU A 283 -17.94 12.32 -8.75
N LYS A 284 -16.63 12.08 -8.54
CA LYS A 284 -15.57 13.07 -8.66
C LYS A 284 -14.43 12.58 -9.57
N PRO A 285 -14.63 12.57 -10.90
CA PRO A 285 -13.68 11.96 -11.84
C PRO A 285 -12.31 12.65 -11.94
N PHE A 286 -12.15 13.87 -11.41
CA PHE A 286 -10.95 14.70 -11.55
C PHE A 286 -10.37 15.15 -10.20
N GLU A 287 -10.83 14.57 -9.09
CA GLU A 287 -10.41 14.95 -7.75
C GLU A 287 -10.12 13.69 -6.94
N ILE A 288 -8.99 13.69 -6.24
CA ILE A 288 -8.68 12.63 -5.26
C ILE A 288 -9.69 12.74 -4.13
N THR A 289 -10.41 11.65 -3.89
CA THR A 289 -11.31 11.49 -2.76
C THR A 289 -10.66 10.52 -1.78
N PRO A 290 -10.14 11.00 -0.63
CA PRO A 290 -9.56 10.12 0.37
C PRO A 290 -10.54 9.05 0.83
N SER A 291 -10.08 7.82 0.99
CA SER A 291 -10.87 6.73 1.56
C SER A 291 -11.26 7.09 3.00
N VAL A 292 -12.56 7.01 3.31
CA VAL A 292 -13.09 7.31 4.65
C VAL A 292 -13.42 6.03 5.38
N LYS A 293 -13.87 5.00 4.67
CA LYS A 293 -14.20 3.69 5.24
C LYS A 293 -12.96 2.82 5.45
N TYR A 294 -11.96 2.97 4.59
CA TYR A 294 -10.71 2.20 4.62
C TYR A 294 -9.50 3.14 4.57
N PRO A 295 -9.44 4.18 5.42
CA PRO A 295 -8.42 5.22 5.30
C PRO A 295 -7.03 4.63 5.45
N TRP A 296 -6.10 5.15 4.67
CA TRP A 296 -4.69 5.01 4.99
C TRP A 296 -4.44 5.66 6.35
N VAL A 297 -4.07 4.85 7.35
CA VAL A 297 -3.70 5.36 8.67
C VAL A 297 -2.19 5.60 8.65
N GLU A 298 -1.81 6.86 8.58
CA GLU A 298 -0.43 7.29 8.77
C GLU A 298 0.06 6.76 10.14
N GLY A 299 1.00 5.82 10.12
CA GLY A 299 1.46 5.10 11.32
C GLY A 299 1.04 3.63 11.42
N THR A 300 0.00 3.17 10.69
CA THR A 300 -0.14 1.72 10.48
C THR A 300 0.90 1.30 9.46
N ARG A 301 2.07 0.88 9.94
CA ARG A 301 3.06 0.23 9.09
C ARG A 301 2.51 -1.15 8.77
N TYR A 302 1.70 -1.24 7.72
CA TYR A 302 1.54 -2.52 7.03
C TYR A 302 2.96 -2.96 6.64
N MET A 303 3.45 -3.98 7.32
CA MET A 303 4.73 -4.59 7.03
C MET A 303 4.45 -5.78 6.14
N GLU A 304 4.65 -5.61 4.82
CA GLU A 304 4.74 -6.73 3.87
C GLU A 304 5.70 -7.79 4.40
N ARG A 305 6.82 -7.34 4.99
CA ARG A 305 7.78 -8.21 5.65
C ARG A 305 8.28 -7.66 6.99
N LEU A 306 8.65 -8.55 7.92
CA LEU A 306 9.38 -8.23 9.15
C LEU A 306 10.48 -9.26 9.43
N ASN A 307 11.74 -8.85 9.27
CA ASN A 307 12.89 -9.60 9.76
C ASN A 307 13.43 -8.95 11.04
N ILE A 308 13.32 -9.64 12.17
CA ILE A 308 13.79 -9.16 13.46
C ILE A 308 14.69 -10.17 14.17
N LEU A 309 15.82 -9.70 14.68
CA LEU A 309 16.75 -10.46 15.51
C LEU A 309 16.92 -9.83 16.89
N ALA A 310 16.63 -10.58 17.95
CA ALA A 310 16.99 -10.18 19.31
C ALA A 310 18.24 -10.90 19.83
N ILE A 311 19.20 -10.12 20.32
CA ILE A 311 20.37 -10.61 21.07
C ILE A 311 20.06 -10.42 22.55
N GLY A 312 19.74 -11.52 23.24
CA GLY A 312 19.36 -11.44 24.65
C GLY A 312 19.38 -12.78 25.36
N ASN A 313 18.35 -13.02 26.16
CA ASN A 313 18.33 -14.13 27.12
C ASN A 313 16.90 -14.63 27.37
N SER A 314 16.64 -15.21 28.54
CA SER A 314 15.30 -15.71 28.90
C SER A 314 14.22 -14.64 28.91
N PHE A 315 14.56 -13.37 29.16
CA PHE A 315 13.58 -12.29 29.12
C PHE A 315 13.15 -11.96 27.68
N THR A 316 14.05 -12.11 26.71
CA THR A 316 13.67 -12.07 25.29
C THR A 316 12.74 -13.22 24.94
N ALA A 317 13.07 -14.43 25.42
CA ALA A 317 12.25 -15.62 25.17
C ALA A 317 10.82 -15.46 25.71
N ASP A 318 10.67 -14.83 26.88
CA ASP A 318 9.36 -14.52 27.46
C ASP A 318 8.55 -13.57 26.57
N ALA A 319 9.16 -12.47 26.09
CA ALA A 319 8.48 -11.53 25.19
C ALA A 319 8.13 -12.17 23.82
N TYR A 320 8.93 -13.13 23.35
CA TYR A 320 8.76 -13.75 22.03
C TYR A 320 7.71 -14.87 22.01
N LYS A 321 7.24 -15.32 23.18
CA LYS A 321 6.34 -16.48 23.30
C LYS A 321 5.12 -16.42 22.37
N TYR A 322 4.53 -15.24 22.23
CA TYR A 322 3.31 -14.99 21.44
C TYR A 322 3.52 -14.08 20.23
N PHE A 323 4.76 -13.64 20.01
CA PHE A 323 5.05 -12.58 19.04
C PHE A 323 4.74 -13.01 17.60
N ALA A 324 5.11 -14.24 17.21
CA ALA A 324 4.82 -14.76 15.88
C ALA A 324 3.31 -14.92 15.62
N ASP A 325 2.54 -15.35 16.62
CA ASP A 325 1.09 -15.50 16.48
C ASP A 325 0.40 -14.13 16.32
N MET A 326 0.83 -13.13 17.08
CA MET A 326 0.34 -11.76 16.94
C MET A 326 0.74 -11.15 15.59
N ALA A 327 1.96 -11.42 15.11
CA ALA A 327 2.42 -10.96 13.79
C ALA A 327 1.56 -11.54 12.66
N LEU A 328 1.19 -12.82 12.75
CA LEU A 328 0.25 -13.45 11.82
C LEU A 328 -1.14 -12.81 11.88
N ASP A 329 -1.65 -12.60 13.09
CA ASP A 329 -2.99 -12.07 13.33
C ASP A 329 -3.18 -10.64 12.78
N ILE A 330 -2.14 -9.81 12.84
CA ILE A 330 -2.17 -8.46 12.28
C ILE A 330 -1.86 -8.39 10.78
N GLY A 331 -1.65 -9.55 10.14
CA GLY A 331 -1.51 -9.64 8.68
C GLY A 331 -0.10 -9.41 8.13
N ILE A 332 0.97 -9.63 8.91
CA ILE A 332 2.34 -9.57 8.35
C ILE A 332 2.53 -10.73 7.34
N GLU A 333 2.80 -10.38 6.08
CA GLU A 333 2.78 -11.34 4.97
C GLU A 333 4.02 -12.24 4.93
N GLU A 334 5.19 -11.72 5.30
CA GLU A 334 6.42 -12.48 5.45
C GLU A 334 7.13 -12.09 6.76
N PHE A 335 7.64 -13.05 7.52
CA PHE A 335 8.49 -12.70 8.66
C PHE A 335 9.54 -13.74 8.97
N VAL A 336 10.64 -13.25 9.52
CA VAL A 336 11.63 -14.01 10.28
C VAL A 336 11.74 -13.36 11.66
N ILE A 337 11.20 -14.02 12.67
CA ILE A 337 11.29 -13.57 14.08
C ILE A 337 12.29 -14.47 14.78
N ALA A 338 13.47 -13.93 15.08
CA ALA A 338 14.58 -14.71 15.60
C ALA A 338 15.18 -14.11 16.87
N TYR A 339 15.77 -14.96 17.70
CA TYR A 339 16.53 -14.52 18.85
C TYR A 339 17.65 -15.50 19.20
N LEU A 340 18.75 -14.94 19.70
CA LEU A 340 19.90 -15.67 20.23
C LEU A 340 19.70 -15.85 21.74
N TYR A 341 19.40 -17.07 22.16
CA TYR A 341 19.12 -17.41 23.55
C TYR A 341 20.36 -17.94 24.27
N ARG A 342 20.72 -17.28 25.36
CA ARG A 342 21.58 -17.84 26.41
C ARG A 342 21.16 -17.29 27.78
N GLY A 343 20.76 -18.18 28.69
CA GLY A 343 20.26 -17.79 30.01
C GLY A 343 21.26 -16.92 30.80
N GLY A 344 20.73 -15.88 31.48
CA GLY A 344 21.51 -15.05 32.41
C GLY A 344 22.65 -14.23 31.78
N THR A 345 22.61 -13.95 30.47
CA THR A 345 23.67 -13.20 29.79
C THR A 345 23.48 -11.70 29.85
N SER A 346 24.59 -10.99 30.09
CA SER A 346 24.70 -9.54 30.15
C SER A 346 25.25 -8.95 28.85
N LEU A 347 25.11 -7.63 28.68
CA LEU A 347 25.70 -6.88 27.56
C LEU A 347 27.21 -7.13 27.43
N GLN A 348 27.93 -7.16 28.55
CA GLN A 348 29.36 -7.43 28.58
C GLN A 348 29.67 -8.85 28.08
N TYR A 349 28.84 -9.83 28.41
CA TYR A 349 28.98 -11.18 27.89
C TYR A 349 28.72 -11.22 26.38
N HIS A 350 27.65 -10.59 25.89
CA HIS A 350 27.36 -10.52 24.45
C HIS A 350 28.52 -9.89 23.66
N LEU A 351 29.10 -8.80 24.17
CA LEU A 351 30.29 -8.18 23.58
C LEU A 351 31.47 -9.15 23.53
N GLY A 352 31.76 -9.84 24.62
CA GLY A 352 32.82 -10.85 24.67
C GLY A 352 32.57 -12.00 23.69
N ALA A 353 31.32 -12.49 23.61
CA ALA A 353 30.94 -13.59 22.74
C ALA A 353 30.99 -13.21 21.26
N LEU A 354 30.58 -11.99 20.89
CA LEU A 354 30.69 -11.48 19.52
C LEU A 354 32.15 -11.29 19.11
N THR A 355 32.97 -10.70 19.98
CA THR A 355 34.39 -10.44 19.68
C THR A 355 35.25 -11.70 19.60
N SER A 356 34.91 -12.74 20.37
CA SER A 356 35.58 -14.05 20.33
C SER A 356 34.91 -15.07 19.41
N ASN A 357 33.81 -14.70 18.74
CA ASN A 357 32.96 -15.60 17.94
C ASN A 357 32.59 -16.90 18.67
N ASN A 358 32.20 -16.79 19.95
CA ASN A 358 31.93 -17.92 20.83
C ASN A 358 30.57 -18.58 20.49
N PRO A 359 30.51 -19.89 20.17
CA PRO A 359 29.28 -20.63 19.84
C PRO A 359 28.47 -20.95 21.10
N ALA A 360 27.95 -19.91 21.75
CA ALA A 360 27.40 -19.99 23.09
C ALA A 360 25.86 -19.96 23.15
N TYR A 361 25.18 -19.80 22.00
CA TYR A 361 23.75 -19.49 21.92
C TYR A 361 22.94 -20.61 21.29
N SER A 362 21.72 -20.78 21.78
CA SER A 362 20.63 -21.46 21.08
C SER A 362 19.97 -20.41 20.17
N TYR A 363 20.21 -20.48 18.86
CA TYR A 363 19.56 -19.61 17.89
C TYR A 363 18.18 -20.16 17.56
N ARG A 364 17.15 -19.34 17.75
CA ARG A 364 15.75 -19.77 17.67
C ARG A 364 15.01 -18.83 16.75
N LYS A 365 14.28 -19.37 15.77
CA LYS A 365 13.56 -18.54 14.80
C LYS A 365 12.21 -19.12 14.42
N TRP A 366 11.27 -18.23 14.14
CA TRP A 366 10.03 -18.54 13.44
C TRP A 366 10.09 -17.94 12.05
N VAL A 367 9.81 -18.77 11.05
CA VAL A 367 9.67 -18.34 9.66
C VAL A 367 8.27 -18.71 9.20
N LYS A 368 7.51 -17.73 8.69
CA LYS A 368 6.16 -17.99 8.19
C LYS A 368 6.18 -19.09 7.11
N GLY A 369 5.24 -20.03 7.22
CA GLY A 369 5.16 -21.20 6.34
C GLY A 369 6.16 -22.34 6.61
N LYS A 370 7.21 -22.11 7.41
CA LYS A 370 8.20 -23.15 7.81
C LYS A 370 8.11 -23.55 9.29
N GLY A 371 7.57 -22.66 10.14
CA GLY A 371 7.38 -22.91 11.56
C GLY A 371 8.59 -22.51 12.42
N TYR A 372 8.71 -23.15 13.58
CA TYR A 372 9.74 -22.87 14.58
C TYR A 372 10.96 -23.76 14.39
N GLU A 373 12.15 -23.15 14.37
CA GLU A 373 13.43 -23.82 14.22
C GLU A 373 14.38 -23.44 15.37
N VAL A 374 15.21 -24.40 15.78
CA VAL A 374 16.24 -24.22 16.80
C VAL A 374 17.57 -24.75 16.28
N ARG A 375 18.62 -23.95 16.47
CA ARG A 375 20.01 -24.30 16.18
C ARG A 375 20.85 -24.05 17.43
N GLU A 376 21.31 -25.12 18.04
CA GLU A 376 22.21 -25.05 19.21
C GLU A 376 23.64 -24.67 18.81
N ASP A 377 24.48 -24.39 19.80
CA ASP A 377 25.92 -24.10 19.64
C ASP A 377 26.22 -23.06 18.54
N THR A 378 25.46 -21.97 18.53
CA THR A 378 25.50 -20.92 17.52
C THR A 378 26.17 -19.64 18.04
N THR A 379 26.74 -18.84 17.13
CA THR A 379 27.42 -17.58 17.44
C THR A 379 26.53 -16.36 17.14
N ILE A 380 26.86 -15.21 17.73
CA ILE A 380 26.20 -13.94 17.36
C ILE A 380 26.49 -13.60 15.89
N GLU A 381 27.71 -13.87 15.41
CA GLU A 381 28.10 -13.69 14.01
C GLU A 381 27.16 -14.41 13.05
N TYR A 382 26.84 -15.69 13.34
CA TYR A 382 25.91 -16.47 12.54
C TYR A 382 24.52 -15.84 12.52
N GLY A 383 23.99 -15.44 13.70
CA GLY A 383 22.66 -14.82 13.78
C GLY A 383 22.58 -13.52 12.97
N LEU A 384 23.60 -12.67 13.05
CA LEU A 384 23.68 -11.42 12.28
C LEU A 384 23.72 -11.67 10.77
N ALA A 385 24.33 -12.76 10.31
CA ALA A 385 24.44 -13.11 8.90
C ALA A 385 23.29 -13.98 8.34
N ASP A 386 22.38 -14.48 9.19
CA ASP A 386 21.33 -15.43 8.77
C ASP A 386 20.30 -14.77 7.83
N HIS A 387 20.00 -13.48 8.01
CA HIS A 387 19.06 -12.70 7.21
C HIS A 387 19.45 -11.23 7.13
N GLU A 388 18.94 -10.54 6.10
CA GLU A 388 18.87 -9.07 6.09
C GLU A 388 17.84 -8.61 7.13
N TRP A 389 18.33 -8.13 8.27
CA TRP A 389 17.50 -7.75 9.40
C TRP A 389 16.96 -6.33 9.24
N ASP A 390 15.65 -6.15 9.35
CA ASP A 390 15.04 -4.82 9.42
C ASP A 390 15.27 -4.22 10.82
N ILE A 391 15.22 -5.07 11.85
CA ILE A 391 15.38 -4.70 13.26
C ILE A 391 16.35 -5.65 13.96
N ILE A 392 17.28 -5.08 14.73
CA ILE A 392 18.06 -5.82 15.71
C ILE A 392 17.81 -5.22 17.09
N THR A 393 17.60 -6.05 18.11
CA THR A 393 17.46 -5.54 19.49
C THR A 393 18.49 -6.13 20.42
N VAL A 394 18.90 -5.36 21.42
CA VAL A 394 19.75 -5.82 22.53
C VAL A 394 19.06 -5.53 23.87
N GLN A 395 19.52 -6.20 24.93
CA GLN A 395 19.10 -5.93 26.30
C GLN A 395 20.19 -6.28 27.31
N GLN A 396 20.04 -5.76 28.53
CA GLN A 396 20.84 -6.17 29.69
C GLN A 396 20.24 -7.40 30.40
N VAL A 397 21.06 -8.07 31.23
CA VAL A 397 20.61 -9.07 32.19
C VAL A 397 19.82 -8.42 33.33
N SER A 398 18.80 -9.09 33.84
CA SER A 398 17.78 -8.46 34.68
C SER A 398 18.28 -7.91 36.02
N GLN A 399 19.27 -8.51 36.67
CA GLN A 399 19.81 -7.97 37.93
C GLN A 399 20.68 -6.72 37.74
N ASP A 400 21.14 -6.45 36.51
CA ASP A 400 22.02 -5.35 36.15
C ASP A 400 21.28 -4.26 35.35
N SER A 401 20.02 -4.49 34.96
CA SER A 401 19.25 -3.61 34.06
C SER A 401 18.97 -2.21 34.64
N GLY A 402 19.00 -2.06 35.97
CA GLY A 402 18.89 -0.78 36.66
C GLY A 402 20.22 -0.19 37.15
N ASP A 403 21.37 -0.77 36.78
CA ASP A 403 22.69 -0.24 37.13
C ASP A 403 23.35 0.43 35.90
N PRO A 404 23.46 1.77 35.87
CA PRO A 404 24.01 2.50 34.73
C PRO A 404 25.50 2.19 34.47
N ASN A 405 26.23 1.66 35.45
CA ASN A 405 27.65 1.29 35.28
C ASN A 405 27.83 -0.03 34.52
N THR A 406 26.76 -0.82 34.37
CA THR A 406 26.80 -2.09 33.63
C THR A 406 26.41 -1.93 32.16
N ILE A 407 25.80 -0.79 31.81
CA ILE A 407 25.35 -0.48 30.45
C ILE A 407 26.53 -0.04 29.60
N ASP A 408 27.22 1.05 29.98
CA ASP A 408 28.37 1.56 29.22
C ASP A 408 29.69 1.29 29.94
N PRO A 409 30.78 0.98 29.19
CA PRO A 409 30.92 1.09 27.74
C PRO A 409 30.47 -0.14 26.92
N ALA A 410 29.91 -1.17 27.58
CA ALA A 410 29.57 -2.43 26.96
C ALA A 410 28.54 -2.28 25.83
N LEU A 411 27.45 -1.56 26.06
CA LEU A 411 26.40 -1.27 25.08
C LEU A 411 26.98 -0.54 23.87
N THR A 412 27.62 0.61 24.08
CA THR A 412 28.23 1.40 23.00
C THR A 412 29.19 0.57 22.15
N THR A 413 29.99 -0.29 22.78
CA THR A 413 30.97 -1.12 22.05
C THR A 413 30.29 -2.28 21.34
N LEU A 414 29.30 -2.93 21.94
CA LEU A 414 28.52 -4.00 21.33
C LEU A 414 27.79 -3.49 20.07
N LEU A 415 27.11 -2.34 20.16
CA LEU A 415 26.41 -1.73 19.04
C LEU A 415 27.37 -1.40 17.88
N ARG A 416 28.56 -0.91 18.19
CA ARG A 416 29.60 -0.65 17.19
C ARG A 416 30.06 -1.93 16.50
N GLU A 417 30.26 -3.01 17.25
CA GLU A 417 30.65 -4.31 16.68
C GLU A 417 29.54 -4.97 15.87
N ILE A 418 28.28 -4.82 16.28
CA ILE A 418 27.10 -5.24 15.50
C ILE A 418 27.05 -4.46 14.18
N LYS A 419 27.13 -3.13 14.21
CA LYS A 419 27.07 -2.27 13.00
C LYS A 419 28.17 -2.58 11.97
N LYS A 420 29.32 -3.12 12.39
CA LYS A 420 30.38 -3.56 11.46
C LYS A 420 30.03 -4.82 10.65
N ARG A 421 29.03 -5.58 11.09
CA ARG A 421 28.67 -6.91 10.57
C ARG A 421 27.30 -6.94 9.90
N ILE A 422 26.51 -5.89 10.06
CA ILE A 422 25.23 -5.74 9.37
C ILE A 422 25.51 -5.27 7.93
N GLU A 423 24.97 -5.98 6.95
CA GLU A 423 25.09 -5.63 5.53
C GLU A 423 24.01 -4.63 5.07
N THR A 424 22.86 -4.60 5.75
CA THR A 424 21.71 -3.74 5.46
C THR A 424 21.85 -2.36 6.12
N PRO A 425 22.11 -1.27 5.37
CA PRO A 425 22.39 0.04 5.97
C PRO A 425 21.24 0.65 6.78
N ASP A 426 20.01 0.24 6.50
CA ASP A 426 18.78 0.79 7.10
C ASP A 426 18.30 0.02 8.34
N THR A 427 19.02 -1.02 8.79
CA THR A 427 18.65 -1.79 9.99
C THR A 427 18.53 -0.88 11.21
N LYS A 428 17.37 -0.92 11.87
CA LYS A 428 17.12 -0.20 13.12
C LYS A 428 17.58 -1.01 14.31
N ILE A 429 18.25 -0.36 15.25
CA ILE A 429 18.70 -1.01 16.48
C ILE A 429 17.87 -0.54 17.68
N GLY A 430 17.10 -1.46 18.25
CA GLY A 430 16.27 -1.22 19.43
C GLY A 430 16.90 -1.69 20.74
N TYR A 431 16.42 -1.15 21.86
CA TYR A 431 16.73 -1.67 23.19
C TYR A 431 15.46 -2.18 23.89
N HIS A 432 15.47 -3.43 24.34
CA HIS A 432 14.35 -4.00 25.10
C HIS A 432 14.47 -3.63 26.58
N MET A 433 13.65 -2.65 27.02
CA MET A 433 13.59 -2.21 28.42
C MET A 433 12.76 -3.21 29.22
N THR A 434 13.45 -4.06 29.96
CA THR A 434 12.85 -5.17 30.73
C THR A 434 12.13 -4.71 31.99
N TRP A 435 11.42 -5.64 32.64
CA TRP A 435 10.63 -5.42 33.85
C TRP A 435 11.42 -5.60 35.15
N ALA A 436 10.89 -5.00 36.22
CA ALA A 436 11.29 -5.27 37.60
C ALA A 436 10.76 -6.63 38.09
N TYR A 437 11.44 -7.23 39.06
CA TYR A 437 11.02 -8.48 39.69
C TYR A 437 9.73 -8.35 40.50
N SER A 438 9.13 -9.48 40.87
CA SER A 438 8.05 -9.52 41.85
C SER A 438 8.56 -9.12 43.24
N GLN A 439 7.68 -8.54 44.06
CA GLN A 439 8.05 -8.06 45.40
C GLN A 439 8.54 -9.20 46.33
N GLU A 440 8.03 -10.42 46.12
CA GLU A 440 8.34 -11.59 46.94
C GLU A 440 9.47 -12.47 46.37
N THR A 441 10.16 -12.03 45.31
CA THR A 441 11.19 -12.87 44.69
C THR A 441 12.36 -13.15 45.66
N GLY A 442 12.85 -14.39 45.63
CA GLY A 442 14.11 -14.78 46.27
C GLY A 442 15.36 -14.55 45.42
N HIS A 443 15.24 -13.87 44.27
CA HIS A 443 16.37 -13.70 43.35
C HIS A 443 17.52 -12.92 44.00
N SER A 444 18.73 -13.47 43.94
CA SER A 444 19.92 -12.91 44.62
C SER A 444 20.35 -11.53 44.12
N GLY A 445 19.88 -11.12 42.94
CA GLY A 445 20.08 -9.78 42.38
C GLY A 445 19.14 -8.71 42.96
N PHE A 446 18.00 -9.08 43.53
CA PHE A 446 16.98 -8.13 43.99
C PHE A 446 17.41 -7.23 45.17
N PRO A 447 18.24 -7.70 46.13
CA PRO A 447 18.76 -6.86 47.21
C PRO A 447 19.54 -5.62 46.75
N ARG A 448 20.05 -5.60 45.51
CA ARG A 448 20.69 -4.40 44.93
C ARG A 448 19.75 -3.20 44.85
N TYR A 449 18.46 -3.47 44.73
CA TYR A 449 17.39 -2.49 44.66
C TYR A 449 16.67 -2.34 46.01
N GLY A 450 17.28 -2.83 47.10
CA GLY A 450 16.67 -2.85 48.42
C GLY A 450 15.53 -3.87 48.55
N SER A 451 15.50 -4.89 47.68
CA SER A 451 14.41 -5.86 47.59
C SER A 451 13.04 -5.20 47.44
N ASP A 452 12.96 -4.17 46.59
CA ASP A 452 11.79 -3.33 46.39
C ASP A 452 11.50 -3.24 44.88
N GLN A 453 10.30 -3.66 44.49
CA GLN A 453 9.92 -3.74 43.07
C GLN A 453 9.91 -2.36 42.42
N ILE A 454 9.39 -1.35 43.11
CA ILE A 454 9.25 0.00 42.55
C ILE A 454 10.63 0.63 42.41
N LYS A 455 11.52 0.48 43.40
CA LYS A 455 12.90 0.96 43.27
C LYS A 455 13.66 0.28 42.13
N MET A 456 13.43 -1.01 41.90
CA MET A 456 14.01 -1.70 40.75
C MET A 456 13.48 -1.15 39.43
N TYR A 457 12.17 -0.94 39.32
CA TYR A 457 11.55 -0.34 38.13
C TYR A 457 12.10 1.07 37.86
N GLU A 458 12.11 1.94 38.87
CA GLU A 458 12.64 3.30 38.77
C GLU A 458 14.12 3.30 38.36
N ALA A 459 14.92 2.37 38.90
CA ALA A 459 16.32 2.21 38.53
C ALA A 459 16.49 1.78 37.06
N ILE A 460 15.67 0.85 36.57
CA ILE A 460 15.65 0.42 35.16
C ILE A 460 15.29 1.58 34.24
N VAL A 461 14.22 2.31 34.57
CA VAL A 461 13.76 3.48 33.80
C VAL A 461 14.81 4.58 33.77
N ASN A 462 15.37 4.95 34.92
CA ASN A 462 16.40 5.97 35.00
C ASN A 462 17.66 5.56 34.23
N THR A 463 18.07 4.30 34.35
CA THR A 463 19.21 3.77 33.58
C THR A 463 18.96 3.81 32.08
N THR A 464 17.75 3.43 31.65
CA THR A 464 17.35 3.46 30.24
C THR A 464 17.37 4.90 29.70
N GLN A 465 16.76 5.85 30.41
CA GLN A 465 16.76 7.26 30.01
C GLN A 465 18.17 7.86 29.94
N THR A 466 19.01 7.58 30.94
CA THR A 466 20.31 8.25 31.06
C THR A 466 21.44 7.62 30.24
N LYS A 467 21.34 6.31 29.92
CA LYS A 467 22.40 5.56 29.23
C LYS A 467 21.99 4.95 27.88
N VAL A 468 20.73 4.54 27.74
CA VAL A 468 20.26 3.85 26.52
C VAL A 468 19.74 4.86 25.51
N VAL A 469 18.78 5.71 25.91
CA VAL A 469 18.16 6.71 25.03
C VAL A 469 19.17 7.74 24.54
N THR A 470 20.18 8.05 25.37
CA THR A 470 21.27 8.98 25.00
C THR A 470 22.34 8.35 24.11
N ASN A 471 22.26 7.04 23.84
CA ASN A 471 23.25 6.35 23.00
C ASN A 471 22.92 6.54 21.51
N PRO A 472 23.82 7.13 20.69
CA PRO A 472 23.56 7.35 19.26
C PRO A 472 23.46 6.06 18.43
N GLY A 473 23.76 4.90 19.04
CA GLY A 473 23.61 3.60 18.43
C GLY A 473 22.21 2.98 18.56
N ILE A 474 21.33 3.56 19.36
CA ILE A 474 19.95 3.09 19.60
C ILE A 474 18.97 4.00 18.85
N ASP A 475 18.08 3.40 18.06
CA ASP A 475 17.04 4.09 17.31
C ASP A 475 15.73 4.23 18.12
N PHE A 476 15.41 3.23 18.96
CA PHE A 476 14.18 3.20 19.75
C PHE A 476 14.29 2.25 20.96
N ILE A 477 13.30 2.31 21.85
CA ILE A 477 13.16 1.39 22.98
C ILE A 477 11.85 0.61 22.90
N ILE A 478 11.81 -0.58 23.49
CA ILE A 478 10.58 -1.35 23.69
C ILE A 478 10.28 -1.35 25.20
N PRO A 479 9.28 -0.58 25.67
CA PRO A 479 9.05 -0.31 27.08
C PRO A 479 8.27 -1.42 27.80
N SER A 480 8.65 -2.68 27.59
CA SER A 480 7.99 -3.85 28.20
C SER A 480 7.96 -3.76 29.73
N GLY A 481 8.99 -3.23 30.36
CA GLY A 481 9.03 -3.01 31.81
C GLY A 481 7.91 -2.11 32.32
N THR A 482 7.59 -1.04 31.60
CA THR A 482 6.50 -0.12 31.94
C THR A 482 5.15 -0.76 31.64
N ALA A 483 4.99 -1.48 30.53
CA ALA A 483 3.75 -2.22 30.24
C ALA A 483 3.42 -3.25 31.34
N ILE A 484 4.43 -3.98 31.81
CA ILE A 484 4.29 -4.90 32.94
C ILE A 484 3.93 -4.15 34.23
N GLN A 485 4.55 -2.99 34.49
CA GLN A 485 4.30 -2.23 35.71
C GLN A 485 2.91 -1.57 35.72
N ASN A 486 2.43 -1.08 34.57
CA ASN A 486 1.08 -0.58 34.38
C ASN A 486 0.04 -1.70 34.62
N ALA A 487 0.29 -2.91 34.09
CA ALA A 487 -0.59 -4.04 34.33
C ALA A 487 -0.66 -4.42 35.82
N ARG A 488 0.45 -4.30 36.56
CA ARG A 488 0.49 -4.53 38.02
C ARG A 488 -0.34 -3.54 38.82
N THR A 489 -0.58 -2.33 38.31
CA THR A 489 -1.34 -1.28 39.02
C THR A 489 -2.85 -1.35 38.81
N THR A 490 -3.32 -2.00 37.75
CA THR A 490 -4.75 -2.13 37.42
C THR A 490 -5.55 -2.76 38.55
N ILE A 491 -6.53 -2.02 39.09
CA ILE A 491 -7.34 -2.43 40.26
C ILE A 491 -8.12 -3.73 40.00
N GLU A 492 -8.64 -3.92 38.80
CA GLU A 492 -9.39 -5.13 38.40
C GLU A 492 -8.50 -6.38 38.28
N MET A 493 -7.17 -6.21 38.26
CA MET A 493 -6.18 -7.28 38.24
C MET A 493 -5.54 -7.52 39.62
N LYS A 494 -5.88 -6.72 40.64
CA LYS A 494 -5.36 -6.89 42.01
C LYS A 494 -5.96 -8.15 42.65
N GLY A 495 -5.10 -9.07 43.07
CA GLY A 495 -5.48 -10.34 43.70
C GLY A 495 -5.38 -11.58 42.80
N VAL A 496 -5.09 -11.39 41.50
CA VAL A 496 -4.53 -12.46 40.66
C VAL A 496 -3.08 -12.63 41.10
N SER A 497 -2.80 -13.61 41.97
CA SER A 497 -1.47 -13.77 42.56
C SER A 497 -0.42 -13.87 41.46
N GLU A 498 0.45 -12.87 41.36
CA GLU A 498 1.56 -12.73 40.41
C GLU A 498 1.19 -12.23 38.99
N ILE A 499 0.51 -11.07 38.90
CA ILE A 499 -0.02 -10.38 37.69
C ILE A 499 0.78 -10.50 36.35
N ALA A 500 2.10 -10.68 36.38
CA ALA A 500 2.90 -10.84 35.16
C ALA A 500 4.12 -11.76 35.30
N THR A 501 4.60 -12.02 36.51
CA THR A 501 5.76 -12.89 36.77
C THR A 501 5.29 -14.28 37.19
N GLY A 502 6.06 -15.32 36.88
CA GLY A 502 5.78 -16.68 37.37
C GLY A 502 6.34 -16.92 38.78
N ASN A 503 6.23 -18.18 39.23
CA ASN A 503 6.58 -18.62 40.58
C ASN A 503 8.04 -18.34 41.01
N ASP A 504 8.94 -18.06 40.07
CA ASP A 504 10.33 -17.69 40.38
C ASP A 504 10.49 -16.20 40.72
N GLY A 505 9.46 -15.40 40.43
CA GLY A 505 9.36 -13.99 40.73
C GLY A 505 10.13 -13.08 39.77
N TYR A 506 10.69 -13.57 38.66
CA TYR A 506 11.41 -12.72 37.72
C TYR A 506 11.19 -13.04 36.24
N HIS A 507 10.96 -14.30 35.86
CA HIS A 507 10.45 -14.62 34.53
C HIS A 507 8.96 -14.31 34.44
N LEU A 508 8.47 -14.04 33.24
CA LEU A 508 7.05 -13.78 33.04
C LEU A 508 6.25 -15.09 33.09
N ASN A 509 5.04 -15.02 33.63
CA ASN A 509 4.05 -16.07 33.43
C ASN A 509 3.34 -15.86 32.07
N GLU A 510 2.38 -16.71 31.73
CA GLU A 510 1.70 -16.62 30.42
C GLU A 510 0.98 -15.28 30.20
N PHE A 511 0.45 -14.63 31.25
CA PHE A 511 -0.10 -13.27 31.16
C PHE A 511 0.97 -12.24 30.84
N GLY A 512 2.07 -12.24 31.59
CA GLY A 512 3.18 -11.32 31.37
C GLY A 512 3.78 -11.49 29.99
N LYS A 513 3.99 -12.73 29.53
CA LYS A 513 4.49 -13.04 28.19
C LYS A 513 3.61 -12.44 27.10
N TYR A 514 2.29 -12.49 27.27
CA TYR A 514 1.36 -11.85 26.35
C TYR A 514 1.47 -10.32 26.36
N ILE A 515 1.52 -9.69 27.55
CA ILE A 515 1.68 -8.23 27.68
C ILE A 515 2.99 -7.77 27.02
N ALA A 516 4.10 -8.47 27.29
CA ALA A 516 5.40 -8.17 26.71
C ALA A 516 5.37 -8.35 25.18
N GLY A 517 4.82 -9.46 24.66
CA GLY A 517 4.66 -9.67 23.22
C GLY A 517 3.80 -8.61 22.54
N LEU A 518 2.69 -8.20 23.17
CA LEU A 518 1.82 -7.14 22.66
C LEU A 518 2.53 -5.79 22.64
N MET A 519 3.34 -5.48 23.66
CA MET A 519 4.18 -4.28 23.67
C MET A 519 5.23 -4.30 22.56
N TRP A 520 5.83 -5.46 22.26
CA TRP A 520 6.73 -5.61 21.12
C TRP A 520 6.02 -5.34 19.80
N ILE A 521 4.86 -5.97 19.57
CA ILE A 521 4.03 -5.74 18.39
C ILE A 521 3.69 -4.26 18.25
N LYS A 522 3.13 -3.65 19.29
CA LYS A 522 2.78 -2.22 19.30
C LYS A 522 3.98 -1.34 18.96
N GLN A 523 5.13 -1.56 19.60
CA GLN A 523 6.30 -0.72 19.37
C GLN A 523 6.85 -0.85 17.94
N ILE A 524 6.79 -2.05 17.36
CA ILE A 524 7.40 -2.35 16.06
C ILE A 524 6.50 -1.93 14.90
N THR A 525 5.18 -2.11 15.04
CA THR A 525 4.22 -1.89 13.95
C THR A 525 3.38 -0.63 14.12
N ASP A 526 3.38 -0.04 15.31
CA ASP A 526 2.47 1.04 15.75
C ASP A 526 0.98 0.71 15.52
N ILE A 527 0.65 -0.59 15.55
CA ILE A 527 -0.74 -1.02 15.43
C ILE A 527 -1.55 -0.54 16.65
N ASP A 528 -2.82 -0.19 16.42
CA ASP A 528 -3.79 -0.11 17.51
C ASP A 528 -3.95 -1.51 18.13
N VAL A 529 -3.59 -1.65 19.42
CA VAL A 529 -3.63 -2.95 20.10
C VAL A 529 -5.02 -3.57 20.16
N LYS A 530 -6.09 -2.79 19.94
CA LYS A 530 -7.46 -3.30 19.84
C LYS A 530 -7.68 -4.14 18.57
N LYS A 531 -6.86 -3.93 17.54
CA LYS A 531 -6.89 -4.69 16.29
C LYS A 531 -6.17 -6.03 16.37
N VAL A 532 -5.34 -6.25 17.40
CA VAL A 532 -4.75 -7.57 17.68
C VAL A 532 -5.85 -8.46 18.28
N LYS A 533 -6.38 -9.38 17.46
CA LYS A 533 -7.43 -10.34 17.83
C LYS A 533 -6.85 -11.58 18.51
N TYR A 534 -5.57 -11.90 18.27
CA TYR A 534 -4.92 -13.05 18.89
C TYR A 534 -4.79 -12.87 20.40
N TYR A 535 -5.23 -13.88 21.13
CA TYR A 535 -4.85 -14.12 22.52
C TYR A 535 -4.85 -15.62 22.82
N PRO A 536 -3.94 -16.10 23.69
CA PRO A 536 -3.85 -17.51 24.05
C PRO A 536 -5.09 -17.97 24.83
N THR A 537 -5.61 -19.14 24.47
CA THR A 537 -6.75 -19.76 25.16
C THR A 537 -6.30 -20.51 26.42
N GLY A 538 -7.16 -20.60 27.43
CA GLY A 538 -6.90 -21.38 28.64
C GLY A 538 -5.93 -20.76 29.66
N VAL A 539 -5.37 -19.57 29.38
CA VAL A 539 -4.45 -18.86 30.29
C VAL A 539 -5.07 -17.60 30.92
N GLY A 540 -6.33 -17.29 30.64
CA GLY A 540 -7.09 -16.20 31.29
C GLY A 540 -6.87 -14.80 30.71
N VAL A 541 -6.01 -14.62 29.70
CA VAL A 541 -5.76 -13.32 29.04
C VAL A 541 -7.05 -12.66 28.55
N GLY A 542 -7.95 -13.43 27.93
CA GLY A 542 -9.21 -12.90 27.39
C GLY A 542 -10.11 -12.21 28.43
N THR A 543 -10.02 -12.60 29.71
CA THR A 543 -10.78 -11.96 30.79
C THR A 543 -10.33 -10.53 31.07
N TYR A 544 -9.05 -10.22 30.83
CA TYR A 544 -8.40 -8.96 31.17
C TYR A 544 -7.87 -8.21 29.94
N LEU A 545 -8.39 -8.53 28.75
CA LEU A 545 -7.80 -8.09 27.48
C LEU A 545 -7.80 -6.57 27.33
N GLU A 546 -8.88 -5.89 27.73
CA GLU A 546 -8.95 -4.42 27.64
C GLU A 546 -7.97 -3.73 28.59
N GLN A 547 -7.81 -4.26 29.80
CA GLN A 547 -6.87 -3.74 30.79
C GLN A 547 -5.42 -3.93 30.32
N ILE A 548 -5.12 -5.08 29.71
CA ILE A 548 -3.82 -5.35 29.09
C ILE A 548 -3.55 -4.37 27.95
N ARG A 549 -4.52 -4.17 27.06
CA ARG A 549 -4.42 -3.24 25.93
C ARG A 549 -4.15 -1.82 26.40
N THR A 550 -4.90 -1.35 27.40
CA THR A 550 -4.68 -0.04 28.01
C THR A 550 -3.29 0.07 28.66
N ALA A 551 -2.84 -0.94 29.41
CA ALA A 551 -1.51 -0.93 30.01
C ALA A 551 -0.39 -0.83 28.97
N VAL A 552 -0.54 -1.50 27.83
CA VAL A 552 0.41 -1.44 26.70
C VAL A 552 0.36 -0.08 25.99
N GLU A 553 -0.83 0.44 25.65
CA GLU A 553 -0.94 1.75 25.00
C GLU A 553 -0.39 2.88 25.89
N ASN A 554 -0.69 2.84 27.19
CA ASN A 554 -0.15 3.81 28.12
C ASN A 554 1.38 3.71 28.26
N ALA A 555 1.95 2.49 28.20
CA ALA A 555 3.40 2.31 28.19
C ALA A 555 4.05 2.74 26.86
N TYR A 556 3.33 2.62 25.74
CA TYR A 556 3.78 3.15 24.45
C TYR A 556 3.85 4.68 24.48
N ILE A 557 2.82 5.34 25.02
CA ILE A 557 2.74 6.81 25.10
C ILE A 557 3.68 7.36 26.18
N ASN A 558 3.73 6.72 27.36
CA ASN A 558 4.49 7.15 28.53
C ASN A 558 5.49 6.06 28.94
N PRO A 559 6.59 5.85 28.19
CA PRO A 559 7.47 4.69 28.37
C PRO A 559 8.27 4.70 29.67
N PHE A 560 8.32 5.82 30.39
CA PHE A 560 9.19 6.01 31.56
C PHE A 560 8.44 6.27 32.86
N GLU A 561 7.14 6.08 32.89
CA GLU A 561 6.36 6.28 34.11
C GLU A 561 5.20 5.29 34.21
N ILE A 562 4.81 5.01 35.45
CA ILE A 562 3.64 4.19 35.73
C ILE A 562 2.40 5.06 35.55
N THR A 563 1.52 4.67 34.65
CA THR A 563 0.21 5.31 34.50
C THR A 563 -0.80 4.57 35.36
N ASN A 564 -1.24 5.20 36.44
CA ASN A 564 -2.32 4.64 37.27
C ASN A 564 -3.68 4.94 36.63
N GLU A 565 -4.51 3.92 36.54
CA GLU A 565 -5.96 4.06 36.37
C GLU A 565 -6.69 3.68 37.67
#